data_AF-A0A430Q7E3-F1
#
_entry.id   AF-A0A430Q7E3-F1
#
_cell.length_a   1.000
_cell.length_b   1.000
_cell.length_c   1.000
_cell.angle_alpha   90.00
_cell.angle_beta   90.00
_cell.angle_gamma   90.00
#
_symmetry.space_group_name_H-M   'P 1'
#
loop_
_entity.id
_entity.type
_entity.pdbx_description
1 polymer ?
#
loop_
_entity_poly.entity_id
_entity_poly.type
_entity_poly.pdbx_seq_one_letter_code
_entity_poly.pdbx_strand_id
1 'polypeptide(L)'
;GEGKSIFNDQYDWIRFVNFVRKTKPVDLRQAFYDMVWKTDSLDLLYPVLPDDEVLSIDIESYLLDNQRSDQSSGIVVREKSTTIQQPVSQEMSRIMAENKMLRTQLNNCKRLLSTMSAQSVRRKSSDQSPDYDFDMEPNDSSYFGSYGHFEIHGEMINDRVRTESYVNFILSNANKYFKNKIILDVGSGSGILSIIAAQAGASHVYGVEAADEIYAASHETLRYAY
;
A
#
# COMPACT_ATOMS: atom_id res chain seq x y z
N GLY A 1 0.23 -7.32 35.09
CA GLY A 1 -1.11 -7.37 34.47
C GLY A 1 -0.91 -7.29 32.99
N GLU A 2 -1.49 -8.22 32.24
CA GLU A 2 -1.25 -8.48 30.82
C GLU A 2 -1.15 -7.20 29.97
N GLY A 3 -0.03 -7.04 29.27
CA GLY A 3 0.28 -5.90 28.41
C GLY A 3 -0.57 -5.90 27.15
N LYS A 4 -1.83 -5.47 27.27
CA LYS A 4 -2.68 -5.21 26.10
C LYS A 4 -2.14 -4.00 25.35
N SER A 5 -1.92 -4.17 24.05
CA SER A 5 -1.56 -3.05 23.16
C SER A 5 -2.66 -1.98 23.21
N ILE A 6 -2.25 -0.73 23.39
CA ILE A 6 -3.18 0.40 23.44
C ILE A 6 -3.75 0.68 22.05
N PHE A 7 -3.00 0.41 20.98
CA PHE A 7 -3.50 0.42 19.60
C PHE A 7 -3.57 -1.00 19.07
N ASN A 8 -4.73 -1.40 18.54
CA ASN A 8 -4.90 -2.72 17.95
C ASN A 8 -4.79 -2.70 16.42
N ASP A 9 -5.16 -1.58 15.79
CA ASP A 9 -5.26 -1.42 14.34
C ASP A 9 -5.11 0.06 13.95
N GLN A 10 -5.04 0.33 12.65
CA GLN A 10 -4.96 1.69 12.11
C GLN A 10 -6.13 2.59 12.55
N TYR A 11 -7.31 2.01 12.79
CA TYR A 11 -8.49 2.79 13.17
C TYR A 11 -8.38 3.34 14.60
N ASP A 12 -7.81 2.58 15.54
CA ASP A 12 -7.51 3.07 16.88
C ASP A 12 -6.57 4.30 16.83
N TRP A 13 -5.58 4.28 15.95
CA TRP A 13 -4.67 5.42 15.73
C TRP A 13 -5.40 6.65 15.19
N ILE A 14 -6.19 6.48 14.12
CA ILE A 14 -6.98 7.56 13.52
C ILE A 14 -7.91 8.18 14.57
N ARG A 15 -8.60 7.35 15.37
CA ARG A 15 -9.50 7.83 16.42
C ARG A 15 -8.79 8.66 17.46
N PHE A 16 -7.63 8.20 17.94
CA PHE A 16 -6.84 8.93 18.93
C PHE A 16 -6.36 10.28 18.40
N VAL A 17 -5.80 10.31 17.18
CA VAL A 17 -5.32 11.55 16.55
C VAL A 17 -6.47 12.54 16.41
N ASN A 18 -7.59 12.13 15.81
CA ASN A 18 -8.75 13.01 15.63
C ASN A 18 -9.36 13.46 16.97
N PHE A 19 -9.37 12.59 18.00
CA PHE A 19 -9.79 12.97 19.34
C PHE A 19 -8.92 14.09 19.92
N VAL A 20 -7.60 13.96 19.83
CA VAL A 20 -6.64 14.97 20.28
C VAL A 20 -6.80 16.28 19.49
N ARG A 21 -6.98 16.21 18.17
CA ARG A 21 -7.22 17.40 17.33
C ARG A 21 -8.50 18.12 17.72
N LYS A 22 -9.58 17.38 17.97
CA LYS A 22 -10.92 17.91 18.27
C LYS A 22 -11.02 18.47 19.69
N THR A 23 -10.46 17.77 20.67
CA THR A 23 -10.61 18.12 22.10
C THR A 23 -9.48 18.99 22.63
N LYS A 24 -8.31 18.98 21.99
CA LYS A 24 -7.11 19.72 22.39
C LYS A 24 -6.83 19.56 23.90
N PRO A 25 -6.66 18.32 24.38
CA PRO A 25 -6.54 18.05 25.81
C PRO A 25 -5.27 18.71 26.37
N VAL A 26 -5.37 19.25 27.58
CA VAL A 26 -4.24 19.91 28.25
C VAL A 26 -3.15 18.88 28.63
N ASP A 27 -3.57 17.67 29.01
CA ASP A 27 -2.68 16.55 29.28
C ASP A 27 -2.90 15.43 28.25
N LEU A 28 -1.97 15.33 27.30
CA LEU A 28 -1.98 14.30 26.26
C LEU A 28 -1.77 12.90 26.82
N ARG A 29 -1.00 12.76 27.90
CA ARG A 29 -0.71 11.45 28.50
C ARG A 29 -1.96 10.93 29.19
N GLN A 30 -2.67 11.77 29.92
CA GLN A 30 -3.94 11.40 30.52
C GLN A 30 -4.96 11.03 29.44
N ALA A 31 -5.15 11.89 28.42
CA ALA A 31 -6.04 11.61 27.29
C ALA A 31 -5.71 10.30 26.56
N PHE A 32 -4.44 9.94 26.48
CA PHE A 32 -3.98 8.68 25.90
C PHE A 32 -4.45 7.46 26.71
N TYR A 33 -4.27 7.48 28.03
CA TYR A 33 -4.62 6.36 28.92
C TYR A 33 -6.08 6.31 29.35
N ASP A 34 -6.82 7.41 29.25
CA ASP A 34 -8.25 7.43 29.56
C ASP A 34 -9.08 6.66 28.51
N MET A 35 -8.50 6.42 27.31
CA MET A 35 -9.07 5.61 26.23
C MET A 35 -10.51 5.99 25.81
N VAL A 36 -10.98 7.20 26.14
CA VAL A 36 -12.32 7.70 25.74
C VAL A 36 -12.49 7.73 24.22
N TRP A 37 -11.38 7.84 23.50
CA TRP A 37 -11.30 7.80 22.04
C TRP A 37 -11.52 6.40 21.45
N LYS A 38 -11.46 5.31 22.25
CA LYS A 38 -11.83 3.96 21.83
C LYS A 38 -13.34 3.78 21.86
N THR A 39 -13.99 4.36 20.86
CA THR A 39 -15.43 4.26 20.66
C THR A 39 -15.74 3.59 19.33
N ASP A 40 -16.87 2.88 19.29
CA ASP A 40 -17.42 2.33 18.04
C ASP A 40 -18.03 3.41 17.13
N SER A 41 -18.10 4.66 17.59
CA SER A 41 -18.56 5.78 16.77
C SER A 41 -17.62 6.04 15.58
N LEU A 42 -18.22 6.34 14.42
CA LEU A 42 -17.50 6.75 13.21
C LEU A 42 -17.06 8.23 13.25
N ASP A 43 -17.54 9.01 14.23
CA ASP A 43 -17.28 10.46 14.30
C ASP A 43 -15.79 10.82 14.38
N LEU A 44 -14.96 9.92 14.91
CA LEU A 44 -13.51 10.09 15.04
C LEU A 44 -12.71 9.45 13.89
N LEU A 45 -13.38 8.83 12.92
CA LEU A 45 -12.72 8.31 11.72
C LEU A 45 -12.61 9.35 10.60
N TYR A 46 -13.37 10.44 10.69
CA TYR A 46 -13.27 11.54 9.74
C TYR A 46 -12.14 12.50 10.14
N PRO A 47 -11.26 12.88 9.20
CA PRO A 47 -10.17 13.83 9.46
C PRO A 47 -10.70 15.15 10.02
N VAL A 48 -10.14 15.58 11.15
CA VAL A 48 -10.44 16.91 11.73
C VAL A 48 -9.72 18.02 10.98
N LEU A 49 -8.55 17.70 10.41
CA LEU A 49 -7.75 18.60 9.59
C LEU A 49 -7.66 18.04 8.16
N PRO A 50 -7.82 18.88 7.12
CA PRO A 50 -7.45 18.50 5.76
C PRO A 50 -5.97 18.12 5.69
N ASP A 51 -5.65 17.09 4.93
CA ASP A 51 -4.27 16.65 4.65
C ASP A 51 -3.41 16.40 5.92
N ASP A 52 -4.01 15.87 6.99
CA ASP A 52 -3.27 15.56 8.23
C ASP A 52 -2.30 14.40 8.00
N GLU A 53 -1.02 14.73 7.77
CA GLU A 53 0.07 13.76 7.57
C GLU A 53 0.16 12.73 8.72
N VAL A 54 -0.25 13.09 9.94
CA VAL A 54 -0.22 12.19 11.10
C VAL A 54 -1.19 11.01 10.92
N LEU A 55 -2.29 11.20 10.18
CA LEU A 55 -3.23 10.11 9.86
C LEU A 55 -2.64 9.12 8.84
N SER A 56 -1.65 9.53 8.06
CA SER A 56 -0.97 8.69 7.06
C SER A 56 0.11 7.79 7.63
N ILE A 57 0.44 7.93 8.92
CA ILE A 57 1.38 7.05 9.60
C ILE A 57 0.80 5.63 9.63
N ASP A 58 1.46 4.69 8.96
CA ASP A 58 1.13 3.27 8.96
C ASP A 58 1.57 2.63 10.28
N ILE A 59 0.65 2.55 11.24
CA ILE A 59 0.94 1.95 12.53
C ILE A 59 0.84 0.42 12.50
N GLU A 60 0.15 -0.16 11.51
CA GLU A 60 -0.01 -1.61 11.40
C GLU A 60 1.32 -2.27 11.09
N SER A 61 2.15 -1.66 10.24
CA SER A 61 3.54 -2.08 10.03
C SER A 61 4.33 -2.16 11.36
N TYR A 62 4.21 -1.16 12.22
CA TYR A 62 4.87 -1.17 13.54
C TYR A 62 4.30 -2.23 14.50
N LEU A 63 2.98 -2.44 14.48
CA LEU A 63 2.34 -3.48 15.30
C LEU A 63 2.74 -4.89 14.84
N LEU A 64 2.84 -5.10 13.53
CA LEU A 64 3.29 -6.37 12.94
C LEU A 64 4.74 -6.68 13.28
N ASP A 65 5.63 -5.69 13.25
CA ASP A 65 7.03 -5.87 13.63
C ASP A 65 7.18 -6.28 15.10
N ASN A 66 6.38 -5.69 16.00
CA ASN A 66 6.38 -6.05 17.42
C ASN A 66 5.81 -7.46 17.68
N GLN A 67 4.88 -7.94 16.85
CA GLN A 67 4.39 -9.32 16.95
C GLN A 67 5.40 -10.33 16.38
N ARG A 68 6.19 -9.95 15.36
CA ARG A 68 7.26 -10.80 14.82
C ARG A 68 8.41 -11.00 15.81
N SER A 69 8.72 -10.01 16.65
CA SER A 69 9.74 -10.15 17.70
C SER A 69 9.37 -11.16 18.80
N ASP A 70 8.08 -11.38 19.06
CA ASP A 70 7.64 -12.37 20.07
C ASP A 70 7.64 -13.81 19.54
N GLN A 71 7.58 -14.03 18.22
CA GLN A 71 7.62 -15.37 17.62
C GLN A 71 9.03 -15.86 17.23
N SER A 72 10.05 -15.00 17.26
CA SER A 72 11.44 -15.38 16.96
C SER A 72 12.26 -15.81 18.18
N SER A 73 11.62 -16.37 19.21
CA SER A 73 12.32 -17.09 20.30
C SER A 73 12.81 -18.46 19.82
N GLY A 74 13.75 -18.46 18.86
CA GLY A 74 14.25 -19.68 18.22
C GLY A 74 15.58 -19.55 17.49
N ILE A 75 16.22 -18.38 17.52
CA ILE A 75 17.64 -18.26 17.13
C ILE A 75 18.38 -17.75 18.35
N VAL A 76 19.20 -18.65 18.91
CA VAL A 76 20.15 -18.36 19.99
C VAL A 76 21.04 -17.20 19.53
N VAL A 77 20.67 -15.97 19.89
CA VAL A 77 21.64 -14.88 19.99
C VAL A 77 22.48 -15.23 21.21
N ARG A 78 23.57 -15.94 20.93
CA ARG A 78 24.64 -16.20 21.88
C ARG A 78 25.08 -14.85 22.42
N GLU A 79 24.70 -14.52 23.64
CA GLU A 79 25.36 -13.51 24.46
C GLU A 79 26.85 -13.87 24.48
N LYS A 80 27.63 -13.20 23.64
CA LYS A 80 29.03 -12.97 23.93
C LYS A 80 29.10 -11.71 24.76
N SER A 81 28.83 -11.87 26.05
CA SER A 81 29.57 -11.15 27.06
C SER A 81 31.06 -11.36 26.78
N THR A 82 31.68 -10.41 26.12
CA THR A 82 33.13 -10.31 26.04
C THR A 82 33.46 -8.86 26.34
N THR A 83 33.70 -8.60 27.62
CA THR A 83 34.43 -7.43 28.10
C THR A 83 35.75 -7.33 27.34
N ILE A 84 35.81 -6.49 26.31
CA ILE A 84 37.04 -5.84 25.84
C ILE A 84 36.63 -4.43 25.44
N GLN A 85 37.11 -3.44 26.18
CA GLN A 85 37.10 -2.04 25.79
C GLN A 85 37.84 -1.90 24.44
N GLN A 86 37.11 -1.98 23.33
CA GLN A 86 37.60 -1.53 22.03
C GLN A 86 37.30 -0.02 21.93
N PRO A 87 38.25 0.79 21.43
CA PRO A 87 38.05 2.23 21.40
C PRO A 87 36.89 2.54 20.46
N VAL A 88 35.87 3.21 20.98
CA VAL A 88 34.63 3.64 20.28
C VAL A 88 34.93 4.29 18.92
N SER A 89 36.11 4.86 18.73
CA SER A 89 36.56 5.43 17.45
C SER A 89 36.74 4.40 16.33
N GLN A 90 37.17 3.16 16.62
CA GLN A 90 37.38 2.12 15.61
C GLN A 90 36.05 1.53 15.13
N GLU A 91 35.10 1.35 16.04
CA GLU A 91 33.76 0.86 15.72
C GLU A 91 32.96 1.90 14.92
N MET A 92 33.02 3.18 15.34
CA MET A 92 32.44 4.29 14.60
C MET A 92 33.04 4.39 13.18
N SER A 93 34.35 4.19 13.02
CA SER A 93 35.00 4.22 11.70
C SER A 93 34.54 3.08 10.79
N ARG A 94 34.30 1.88 11.35
CA ARG A 94 33.76 0.74 10.59
C ARG A 94 32.32 0.97 10.16
N ILE A 95 31.47 1.43 11.07
CA ILE A 95 30.06 1.74 10.79
C ILE A 95 29.95 2.85 9.74
N MET A 96 30.81 3.88 9.79
CA MET A 96 30.87 4.92 8.76
C MET A 96 31.32 4.37 7.40
N ALA A 97 32.31 3.47 7.38
CA ALA A 97 32.77 2.83 6.15
C ALA A 97 31.67 1.96 5.51
N GLU A 98 30.93 1.20 6.32
CA GLU A 98 29.79 0.39 5.88
C GLU A 98 28.65 1.24 5.33
N ASN A 99 28.26 2.31 6.05
CA ASN A 99 27.25 3.26 5.58
C ASN A 99 27.65 3.93 4.26
N LYS A 100 28.93 4.28 4.10
CA LYS A 100 29.46 4.83 2.85
C LYS A 100 29.38 3.80 1.71
N MET A 101 29.70 2.55 1.99
CA MET A 101 29.62 1.47 1.01
C MET A 101 28.18 1.20 0.58
N LEU A 102 27.24 1.12 1.53
CA LEU A 102 25.81 0.97 1.26
C LEU A 102 25.25 2.13 0.43
N ARG A 103 25.62 3.37 0.76
CA ARG A 103 25.24 4.56 -0.04
C ARG A 103 25.78 4.49 -1.47
N THR A 104 27.01 3.96 -1.64
CA THR A 104 27.62 3.78 -2.97
C THR A 104 26.89 2.70 -3.77
N GLN A 105 26.53 1.58 -3.13
CA GLN A 105 25.74 0.52 -3.76
C GLN A 105 24.35 1.04 -4.16
N LEU A 106 23.67 1.79 -3.29
CA LEU A 106 22.39 2.40 -3.58
C LEU A 106 22.46 3.34 -4.79
N ASN A 107 23.50 4.17 -4.87
CA ASN A 107 23.71 5.05 -6.02
C ASN A 107 23.98 4.29 -7.32
N ASN A 108 24.68 3.15 -7.25
CA ASN A 108 24.89 2.28 -8.41
C ASN A 108 23.58 1.62 -8.87
N CYS A 109 22.76 1.12 -7.93
CA CYS A 109 21.44 0.58 -8.24
C CYS A 109 20.53 1.63 -8.87
N LYS A 110 20.49 2.85 -8.31
CA LYS A 110 19.74 3.97 -8.90
C LYS A 110 20.16 4.26 -10.33
N ARG A 111 21.48 4.31 -10.60
CA ARG A 111 22.02 4.54 -11.95
C ARG A 111 21.63 3.43 -12.93
N LEU A 112 21.67 2.17 -12.49
CA LEU A 112 21.26 1.04 -13.30
C LEU A 112 19.77 1.11 -13.65
N LEU A 113 18.91 1.36 -12.66
CA LEU A 113 17.47 1.53 -12.85
C LEU A 113 17.14 2.72 -13.77
N SER A 114 17.84 3.84 -13.64
CA SER A 114 17.72 4.98 -14.57
C SER A 114 18.14 4.64 -16.00
N THR A 115 19.13 3.76 -16.16
CA THR A 115 19.59 3.32 -17.49
C THR A 115 18.59 2.34 -18.13
N MET A 116 18.02 1.43 -17.32
CA MET A 116 17.00 0.48 -17.77
C MET A 116 15.68 1.16 -18.13
N SER A 117 15.25 2.14 -17.33
CA SER A 117 14.08 2.97 -17.64
C SER A 117 14.29 3.82 -18.90
N ALA A 118 15.46 4.43 -19.08
CA ALA A 118 15.79 5.18 -20.30
C ALA A 118 15.85 4.31 -21.58
N GLN A 119 16.19 3.02 -21.46
CA GLN A 119 16.12 2.07 -22.57
C GLN A 119 14.68 1.68 -22.93
N SER A 120 13.76 1.65 -21.96
CA SER A 120 12.32 1.40 -22.20
C SER A 120 11.66 2.55 -22.99
N VAL A 121 12.02 3.80 -22.68
CA VAL A 121 11.47 4.99 -23.36
C VAL A 121 11.82 5.05 -24.85
N ARG A 122 12.96 4.50 -25.29
CA ARG A 122 13.36 4.48 -26.72
C ARG A 122 12.49 3.59 -27.63
N ARG A 123 11.60 2.76 -27.08
CA ARG A 123 10.67 1.94 -27.87
C ARG A 123 9.34 2.65 -28.20
N LYS A 124 9.02 3.80 -27.56
CA LYS A 124 7.81 4.60 -27.81
C LYS A 124 7.96 5.58 -28.98
N SER A 125 8.30 5.09 -30.18
CA SER A 125 8.21 5.91 -31.40
C SER A 125 7.55 5.16 -32.56
N SER A 126 6.28 4.78 -32.38
CA SER A 126 5.30 4.61 -33.46
C SER A 126 3.98 4.04 -32.91
N ASP A 127 3.13 4.86 -32.29
CA ASP A 127 1.71 4.90 -32.67
C ASP A 127 0.98 6.02 -31.93
N GLN A 128 0.08 6.71 -32.65
CA GLN A 128 -0.66 7.89 -32.19
C GLN A 128 -1.94 7.47 -31.48
N SER A 129 -2.15 7.96 -30.26
CA SER A 129 -3.46 8.07 -29.59
C SER A 129 -3.63 9.52 -29.08
N PRO A 130 -4.88 10.02 -28.97
CA PRO A 130 -5.14 11.45 -28.87
C PRO A 130 -4.76 12.00 -27.49
N ASP A 131 -3.97 13.08 -27.52
CA ASP A 131 -3.54 13.89 -26.38
C ASP A 131 -4.74 14.37 -25.56
N TYR A 132 -4.94 13.78 -24.39
CA TYR A 132 -5.60 14.45 -23.28
C TYR A 132 -4.49 14.87 -22.31
N ASP A 133 -4.04 16.12 -22.47
CA ASP A 133 -3.13 16.81 -21.54
C ASP A 133 -3.84 16.98 -20.19
N PHE A 134 -3.83 15.94 -19.37
CA PHE A 134 -3.89 16.11 -17.93
C PHE A 134 -2.45 16.30 -17.47
N ASP A 135 -2.15 17.43 -16.84
CA ASP A 135 -0.85 17.69 -16.18
C ASP A 135 -0.67 16.65 -15.06
N MET A 136 -0.28 15.44 -15.43
CA MET A 136 -0.04 14.33 -14.52
C MET A 136 1.24 14.65 -13.75
N GLU A 137 1.15 14.68 -12.42
CA GLU A 137 2.33 14.96 -11.62
C GLU A 137 3.43 13.93 -11.93
N PRO A 138 4.72 14.30 -11.91
CA PRO A 138 5.81 13.39 -12.27
C PRO A 138 5.81 12.08 -11.48
N ASN A 139 5.27 12.10 -10.25
CA ASN A 139 5.13 10.92 -9.40
C ASN A 139 4.04 9.95 -9.89
N ASP A 140 2.93 10.50 -10.39
CA ASP A 140 1.79 9.74 -10.90
C ASP A 140 2.17 8.98 -12.18
N SER A 141 2.95 9.61 -13.06
CA SER A 141 3.45 8.95 -14.27
C SER A 141 4.32 7.72 -13.95
N SER A 142 5.18 7.83 -12.93
CA SER A 142 5.99 6.70 -12.47
C SER A 142 5.14 5.62 -11.80
N TYR A 143 4.09 6.01 -11.07
CA TYR A 143 3.18 5.08 -10.41
C TYR A 143 2.40 4.25 -11.45
N PHE A 144 1.67 4.92 -12.36
CA PHE A 144 0.90 4.24 -13.41
C PHE A 144 1.79 3.46 -14.38
N GLY A 145 3.00 3.95 -14.65
CA GLY A 145 4.00 3.20 -15.43
C GLY A 145 4.35 1.86 -14.78
N SER A 146 4.47 1.81 -13.45
CA SER A 146 4.75 0.55 -12.75
C SER A 146 3.58 -0.44 -12.80
N TYR A 147 2.34 0.08 -12.86
CA TYR A 147 1.14 -0.72 -13.02
C TYR A 147 0.79 -1.10 -14.46
N GLY A 148 1.51 -0.59 -15.47
CA GLY A 148 1.28 -0.97 -16.87
C GLY A 148 1.74 -2.39 -17.21
N HIS A 149 2.70 -2.94 -16.46
CA HIS A 149 3.35 -4.20 -16.82
C HIS A 149 2.52 -5.44 -16.46
N PHE A 150 2.36 -6.37 -17.41
CA PHE A 150 1.60 -7.61 -17.23
C PHE A 150 2.06 -8.49 -16.07
N GLU A 151 3.35 -8.48 -15.75
CA GLU A 151 3.93 -9.34 -14.72
C GLU A 151 3.31 -9.08 -13.35
N ILE A 152 3.13 -7.81 -13.00
CA ILE A 152 2.56 -7.43 -11.70
C ILE A 152 1.07 -7.80 -11.62
N HIS A 153 0.32 -7.74 -12.73
CA HIS A 153 -1.07 -8.17 -12.78
C HIS A 153 -1.18 -9.69 -12.72
N GLY A 154 -0.25 -10.41 -13.34
CA GLY A 154 -0.13 -11.86 -13.21
C GLY A 154 0.16 -12.29 -11.78
N GLU A 155 1.08 -11.63 -11.08
CA GLU A 155 1.35 -11.86 -9.66
C GLU A 155 0.12 -11.60 -8.80
N MET A 156 -0.54 -10.46 -9.02
CA MET A 156 -1.79 -10.12 -8.33
C MET A 156 -2.89 -11.15 -8.57
N ILE A 157 -3.11 -11.60 -9.80
CA ILE A 157 -4.14 -12.62 -10.11
C ILE A 157 -3.78 -13.97 -9.47
N ASN A 158 -2.50 -14.34 -9.46
CA ASN A 158 -2.02 -15.59 -8.86
C ASN A 158 -2.00 -15.54 -7.32
N ASP A 159 -2.08 -14.36 -6.70
CA ASP A 159 -2.37 -14.25 -5.27
C ASP A 159 -3.78 -14.78 -5.00
N ARG A 160 -3.81 -16.02 -4.50
CA ARG A 160 -5.04 -16.76 -4.25
C ARG A 160 -5.88 -16.13 -3.15
N VAL A 161 -5.27 -15.69 -2.04
CA VAL A 161 -6.01 -15.11 -0.92
C VAL A 161 -6.69 -13.83 -1.40
N ARG A 162 -5.94 -12.94 -2.05
CA ARG A 162 -6.48 -11.70 -2.61
C ARG A 162 -7.61 -11.98 -3.59
N THR A 163 -7.35 -12.78 -4.63
CA THR A 163 -8.29 -12.96 -5.75
C THR A 163 -9.53 -13.74 -5.32
N GLU A 164 -9.40 -14.83 -4.57
CA GLU A 164 -10.55 -15.61 -4.08
C GLU A 164 -11.42 -14.79 -3.12
N SER A 165 -10.83 -13.95 -2.27
CA SER A 165 -11.61 -13.09 -1.35
C SER A 165 -12.55 -12.15 -2.11
N TYR A 166 -12.07 -11.47 -3.17
CA TYR A 166 -12.92 -10.62 -4.00
C TYR A 166 -13.99 -11.42 -4.74
N VAL A 167 -13.60 -12.52 -5.39
CA VAL A 167 -14.55 -13.40 -6.13
C VAL A 167 -15.66 -13.90 -5.21
N ASN A 168 -15.29 -14.44 -4.06
CA ASN A 168 -16.24 -15.00 -3.09
C ASN A 168 -17.19 -13.92 -2.57
N PHE A 169 -16.69 -12.72 -2.27
CA PHE A 169 -17.54 -11.61 -1.84
C PHE A 169 -18.56 -11.24 -2.91
N ILE A 170 -18.11 -11.03 -4.15
CA ILE A 170 -18.98 -10.60 -5.27
C ILE A 170 -20.06 -11.66 -5.53
N LEU A 171 -19.67 -12.92 -5.71
CA LEU A 171 -20.59 -14.00 -6.07
C LEU A 171 -21.56 -14.34 -4.93
N SER A 172 -21.08 -14.40 -3.68
CA SER A 172 -21.96 -14.71 -2.53
C SER A 172 -23.00 -13.62 -2.28
N ASN A 173 -22.73 -12.39 -2.71
CA ASN A 173 -23.63 -11.26 -2.56
C ASN A 173 -24.27 -10.80 -3.88
N ALA A 174 -24.16 -11.59 -4.95
CA ALA A 174 -24.55 -11.23 -6.31
C ALA A 174 -25.97 -10.66 -6.38
N ASN A 175 -26.96 -11.38 -5.83
CA ASN A 175 -28.36 -10.95 -5.87
C ASN A 175 -28.64 -9.64 -5.11
N LYS A 176 -27.87 -9.34 -4.07
CA LYS A 176 -28.13 -8.20 -3.18
C LYS A 176 -27.47 -6.92 -3.69
N TYR A 177 -26.22 -7.01 -4.14
CA TYR A 177 -25.40 -5.83 -4.43
C TYR A 177 -25.02 -5.67 -5.92
N PHE A 178 -25.14 -6.72 -6.74
CA PHE A 178 -24.65 -6.68 -8.13
C PHE A 178 -25.76 -6.82 -9.16
N LYS A 179 -26.71 -7.73 -8.95
CA LYS A 179 -27.76 -8.02 -9.92
C LYS A 179 -28.57 -6.78 -10.30
N ASN A 180 -28.62 -6.49 -11.61
CA ASN A 180 -29.29 -5.32 -12.21
C ASN A 180 -28.78 -3.96 -11.66
N LYS A 181 -27.54 -3.91 -11.19
CA LYS A 181 -26.89 -2.67 -10.73
C LYS A 181 -25.83 -2.19 -11.71
N ILE A 182 -25.61 -0.87 -11.71
CA ILE A 182 -24.48 -0.23 -12.38
C ILE A 182 -23.31 -0.24 -11.40
N ILE A 183 -22.16 -0.76 -11.82
CA ILE A 183 -20.96 -0.93 -11.00
C ILE A 183 -19.83 -0.05 -11.56
N LEU A 184 -19.01 0.50 -10.68
CA LEU A 184 -17.77 1.20 -11.00
C LEU A 184 -16.59 0.42 -10.40
N ASP A 185 -15.65 0.00 -11.24
CA ASP A 185 -14.41 -0.68 -10.87
C ASP A 185 -13.25 0.30 -11.06
N VAL A 186 -12.68 0.77 -9.95
CA VAL A 186 -11.65 1.83 -9.94
C VAL A 186 -10.27 1.19 -9.87
N GLY A 187 -9.41 1.50 -10.84
CA GLY A 187 -8.14 0.79 -11.01
C GLY A 187 -8.40 -0.63 -11.50
N SER A 188 -9.21 -0.77 -12.56
CA SER A 188 -9.72 -2.06 -13.01
C SER A 188 -8.61 -3.00 -13.51
N GLY A 189 -7.43 -2.47 -13.83
CA GLY A 189 -6.26 -3.23 -14.27
C GLY A 189 -6.59 -4.16 -15.44
N SER A 190 -6.39 -5.45 -15.22
CA SER A 190 -6.73 -6.52 -16.17
C SER A 190 -8.23 -6.67 -16.45
N GLY A 191 -9.10 -6.01 -15.68
CA GLY A 191 -10.55 -6.10 -15.79
C GLY A 191 -11.17 -7.33 -15.14
N ILE A 192 -10.40 -8.13 -14.39
CA ILE A 192 -10.89 -9.39 -13.81
C ILE A 192 -12.08 -9.20 -12.87
N LEU A 193 -12.06 -8.17 -12.02
CA LEU A 193 -13.16 -7.88 -11.10
C LEU A 193 -14.39 -7.34 -11.84
N SER A 194 -14.17 -6.53 -12.88
CA SER A 194 -15.23 -6.10 -13.79
C SER A 194 -15.96 -7.27 -14.45
N ILE A 195 -15.24 -8.30 -14.91
CA ILE A 195 -15.84 -9.52 -15.47
C ILE A 195 -16.67 -10.26 -14.42
N ILE A 196 -16.13 -10.44 -13.21
CA ILE A 196 -16.84 -11.15 -12.13
C ILE A 196 -18.10 -10.39 -11.71
N ALA A 197 -18.06 -9.05 -11.66
CA ALA A 197 -19.24 -8.23 -11.39
C ALA A 197 -20.32 -8.38 -12.50
N ALA A 198 -19.91 -8.44 -13.77
CA ALA A 198 -20.81 -8.73 -14.88
C ALA A 198 -21.43 -10.14 -14.76
N GLN A 199 -20.63 -11.16 -14.41
CA GLN A 199 -21.11 -12.53 -14.15
C GLN A 199 -22.07 -12.60 -12.96
N ALA A 200 -21.88 -11.75 -11.94
CA ALA A 200 -22.81 -11.60 -10.81
C ALA A 200 -24.14 -10.92 -11.19
N GLY A 201 -24.31 -10.52 -12.46
CA GLY A 201 -25.53 -9.98 -13.02
C GLY A 201 -25.61 -8.45 -13.01
N ALA A 202 -24.49 -7.74 -12.88
CA ALA A 202 -24.46 -6.29 -13.07
C ALA A 202 -25.09 -5.91 -14.42
N SER A 203 -25.92 -4.87 -14.43
CA SER A 203 -26.52 -4.37 -15.67
C SER A 203 -25.48 -3.69 -16.55
N HIS A 204 -24.49 -3.06 -15.93
CA HIS A 204 -23.37 -2.43 -16.61
C HIS A 204 -22.20 -2.27 -15.62
N VAL A 205 -20.97 -2.36 -16.13
CA VAL A 205 -19.76 -2.14 -15.33
C VAL A 205 -18.88 -1.12 -16.05
N TYR A 206 -18.54 -0.04 -15.34
CA TYR A 206 -17.53 0.92 -15.77
C TYR A 206 -16.19 0.52 -15.15
N GLY A 207 -15.27 -0.03 -15.95
CA GLY A 207 -13.88 -0.24 -15.54
C GLY A 207 -13.05 1.00 -15.87
N VAL A 208 -12.42 1.61 -14.86
CA VAL A 208 -11.56 2.78 -15.01
C VAL A 208 -10.13 2.38 -14.69
N GLU A 209 -9.22 2.59 -15.65
CA GLU A 209 -7.80 2.30 -15.52
C GLU A 209 -6.98 3.45 -16.11
N ALA A 210 -5.91 3.84 -15.41
CA ALA A 210 -5.04 4.95 -15.78
C ALA A 210 -3.70 4.47 -16.38
N ALA A 211 -3.33 3.21 -16.17
CA ALA A 211 -2.15 2.61 -16.77
C ALA A 211 -2.44 2.13 -18.22
N ASP A 212 -1.91 2.88 -19.20
CA ASP A 212 -2.18 2.69 -20.64
C ASP A 212 -1.98 1.25 -21.14
N GLU A 213 -0.87 0.61 -20.77
CA GLU A 213 -0.49 -0.72 -21.30
C GLU A 213 -1.50 -1.80 -20.88
N ILE A 214 -1.87 -1.84 -19.60
CA ILE A 214 -2.83 -2.83 -19.11
C ILE A 214 -4.26 -2.49 -19.54
N TYR A 215 -4.61 -1.20 -19.61
CA TYR A 215 -5.90 -0.76 -20.16
C TYR A 215 -6.09 -1.26 -21.60
N ALA A 216 -5.09 -1.09 -22.46
CA ALA A 216 -5.18 -1.52 -23.85
C ALA A 216 -5.45 -3.03 -23.95
N ALA A 217 -4.75 -3.84 -23.15
CA ALA A 217 -4.90 -5.29 -23.15
C ALA A 217 -6.23 -5.76 -22.53
N SER A 218 -6.67 -5.14 -21.44
CA SER A 218 -7.95 -5.48 -20.81
C SER A 218 -9.12 -5.09 -21.71
N HIS A 219 -9.05 -3.92 -22.36
CA HIS A 219 -10.05 -3.47 -23.32
C HIS A 219 -10.16 -4.39 -24.54
N GLU A 220 -9.04 -4.88 -25.06
CA GLU A 220 -9.04 -5.87 -26.13
C GLU A 220 -9.67 -7.19 -25.66
N THR A 221 -9.27 -7.70 -24.50
CA THR A 221 -9.78 -8.96 -23.95
C THR A 221 -11.29 -8.91 -23.68
N LEU A 222 -11.76 -7.81 -23.08
CA LEU A 222 -13.17 -7.62 -22.72
C LEU A 222 -14.08 -7.48 -23.95
N ARG A 223 -13.58 -6.88 -25.04
CA ARG A 223 -14.32 -6.79 -26.32
C ARG A 223 -14.61 -8.14 -26.98
N TYR A 224 -13.82 -9.17 -26.69
CA TYR A 224 -14.03 -10.51 -27.26
C TYR A 224 -14.79 -11.45 -26.30
N ALA A 225 -14.92 -11.06 -25.03
CA ALA A 225 -15.60 -11.87 -24.01
C ALA A 225 -17.13 -11.66 -23.98
N TYR A 226 -17.63 -10.57 -24.55
CA TYR A 226 -19.04 -10.16 -24.57
C TYR A 226 -19.40 -9.45 -25.88
#